data_AF-A0A812UMJ0-F1
#
_entry.id   AF-A0A812UMJ0-F1
#
_cell.length_a   1.000
_cell.length_b   1.000
_cell.length_c   1.000
_cell.angle_alpha   90.00
_cell.angle_beta   90.00
_cell.angle_gamma   90.00
#
_symmetry.space_group_name_H-M   'P 1'
#
loop_
_entity.id
_entity.type
_entity.pdbx_description
1 polymer ?
#
loop_
_entity_poly.entity_id
_entity_poly.type
_entity_poly.pdbx_seq_one_letter_code
_entity_poly.pdbx_strand_id
1 'polypeptide(L)'
;VQHGIRFSTETLAEFWDHWKKNFPYHPAAEKQPPHHTPIGFSGDDTSYSLAGAKAIVMLVSYVLHEPGPKQLSRFPWCILRYELSLGPATLDPIMKICAWSLNVAYFGSRRLEVARGAVPTQEFDRFENFDSTPRFTASQFFDVSLGRYVCPLVAVAGFTPDMITFCSMHVSNLGLLQWVNGGVLIGLLDRGIFGHPRHVPVRERLRIATVRFREWCALHAIPQSQPIITQGMLFRDPPELTLKAYHSRIFAAFLTAVCHGLINDSSTNDDEELLLWLEVCRSISQWHSKLEDCNRYLLPTDAAELTSIAHRFLRVYK
;
A
#
# COMPACT_ATOMS: atom_id res chain seq x y z
N VAL A 1 15.07 19.18 -9.07
CA VAL A 1 14.43 17.86 -9.27
C VAL A 1 12.97 18.08 -9.64
N GLN A 2 12.58 17.82 -10.89
CA GLN A 2 11.20 18.01 -11.39
C GLN A 2 10.59 16.64 -11.75
N HIS A 3 10.20 15.87 -10.74
CA HIS A 3 9.43 14.63 -10.92
C HIS A 3 7.94 14.90 -10.67
N GLY A 4 7.38 15.87 -11.40
CA GLY A 4 5.94 16.11 -11.41
C GLY A 4 5.30 15.43 -12.61
N ILE A 5 4.15 14.78 -12.40
CA ILE A 5 3.30 14.29 -13.50
C ILE A 5 2.87 15.51 -14.31
N ARG A 6 3.20 15.51 -15.61
CA ARG A 6 2.81 16.56 -16.56
C ARG A 6 2.09 15.94 -17.73
N PHE A 7 0.95 16.50 -18.08
CA PHE A 7 0.22 16.16 -19.30
C PHE A 7 0.57 17.18 -20.37
N SER A 8 0.69 16.72 -21.62
CA SER A 8 0.86 17.63 -22.73
C SER A 8 -0.44 18.41 -22.96
N THR A 9 -0.33 19.61 -23.55
CA THR A 9 -1.50 20.42 -23.88
C THR A 9 -2.43 19.68 -24.84
N GLU A 10 -1.87 18.89 -25.75
CA GLU A 10 -2.60 18.06 -26.70
C GLU A 10 -3.41 16.97 -26.00
N THR A 11 -2.84 16.26 -25.03
CA THR A 11 -3.57 15.25 -24.23
C THR A 11 -4.72 15.87 -23.45
N LEU A 12 -4.51 17.06 -22.86
CA LEU A 12 -5.57 17.78 -22.15
C LEU A 12 -6.68 18.21 -23.11
N ALA A 13 -6.32 18.72 -24.30
CA ALA A 13 -7.29 19.09 -25.33
C ALA A 13 -8.13 17.90 -25.80
N GLU A 14 -7.48 16.78 -26.12
CA GLU A 14 -8.17 15.55 -26.54
C GLU A 14 -9.18 15.07 -25.49
N PHE A 15 -8.79 15.07 -24.20
CA PHE A 15 -9.68 14.69 -23.12
C PHE A 15 -10.92 15.59 -23.02
N TRP A 16 -10.72 16.92 -23.02
CA TRP A 16 -11.83 17.85 -22.85
C TRP A 16 -12.73 17.95 -24.09
N ASP A 17 -12.18 17.79 -25.29
CA ASP A 17 -12.97 17.66 -26.53
C ASP A 17 -13.82 16.38 -26.51
N HIS A 18 -13.23 15.27 -26.06
CA HIS A 18 -13.98 14.02 -25.85
C HIS A 18 -15.08 14.19 -24.80
N TRP A 19 -14.79 14.87 -23.68
CA TRP A 19 -15.79 15.16 -22.64
C TRP A 19 -16.97 15.95 -23.22
N LYS A 20 -16.68 17.05 -23.91
CA LYS A 20 -17.67 17.95 -24.50
C LYS A 20 -18.62 17.25 -25.48
N LYS A 21 -18.11 16.24 -26.22
CA LYS A 21 -18.90 15.47 -27.18
C LYS A 21 -19.81 14.43 -26.53
N ASN A 22 -19.38 13.81 -25.42
CA ASN A 22 -20.00 12.59 -24.90
C ASN A 22 -20.63 12.73 -23.50
N PHE A 23 -20.36 13.81 -22.77
CA PHE A 23 -20.76 13.98 -21.38
C PHE A 23 -21.50 15.30 -21.15
N PRO A 24 -22.22 15.45 -20.02
CA PRO A 24 -22.89 16.71 -19.67
C PRO A 24 -21.93 17.90 -19.62
N TYR A 25 -22.51 19.09 -19.76
CA TYR A 25 -21.82 20.37 -19.67
C TYR A 25 -20.89 20.43 -18.45
N HIS A 26 -19.64 20.82 -18.69
CA HIS A 26 -18.65 21.03 -17.64
C HIS A 26 -17.86 22.33 -17.88
N PRO A 27 -17.79 23.27 -16.92
CA PRO A 27 -17.14 24.57 -17.13
C PRO A 27 -15.66 24.49 -17.54
N ALA A 28 -14.95 23.44 -17.12
CA ALA A 28 -13.55 23.25 -17.51
C ALA A 28 -13.38 22.84 -19.00
N ALA A 29 -14.41 22.26 -19.62
CA ALA A 29 -14.41 21.85 -21.03
C ALA A 29 -14.65 23.02 -21.99
N GLU A 30 -15.18 24.16 -21.50
CA GLU A 30 -15.50 25.32 -22.33
C GLU A 30 -14.35 26.33 -22.45
N LYS A 31 -13.31 26.22 -21.62
CA LYS A 31 -12.18 27.15 -21.68
C LYS A 31 -11.24 26.80 -22.82
N GLN A 32 -10.81 27.81 -23.59
CA GLN A 32 -9.81 27.67 -24.65
C GLN A 32 -8.54 28.46 -24.32
N PRO A 33 -7.35 27.82 -24.35
CA PRO A 33 -7.13 26.37 -24.42
C PRO A 33 -7.58 25.65 -23.13
N PRO A 34 -7.96 24.37 -23.20
CA PRO A 34 -8.30 23.59 -22.02
C PRO A 34 -7.02 23.26 -21.23
N HIS A 35 -6.75 24.04 -20.18
CA HIS A 35 -5.57 23.88 -19.32
C HIS A 35 -5.84 23.10 -18.02
N HIS A 36 -7.06 22.60 -17.84
CA HIS A 36 -7.45 21.94 -16.59
C HIS A 36 -7.00 20.49 -16.59
N THR A 37 -6.25 20.07 -15.57
CA THR A 37 -5.92 18.66 -15.38
C THR A 37 -7.14 17.94 -14.82
N PRO A 38 -7.69 16.91 -15.50
CA PRO A 38 -8.80 16.16 -14.98
C PRO A 38 -8.36 15.26 -13.82
N ILE A 39 -9.16 15.30 -12.76
CA ILE A 39 -8.99 14.51 -11.55
C ILE A 39 -10.24 13.65 -11.35
N GLY A 40 -10.03 12.42 -10.93
CA GLY A 40 -11.09 11.48 -10.59
C GLY A 40 -11.24 11.41 -9.08
N PHE A 41 -12.49 11.39 -8.62
CA PHE A 41 -12.82 11.03 -7.26
C PHE A 41 -13.54 9.70 -7.27
N SER A 42 -13.19 8.82 -6.35
CA SER A 42 -13.94 7.61 -6.08
C SER A 42 -14.08 7.44 -4.57
N GLY A 43 -15.17 6.82 -4.14
CA GLY A 43 -15.39 6.46 -2.75
C GLY A 43 -15.77 4.98 -2.68
N ASP A 44 -15.23 4.26 -1.71
CA ASP A 44 -15.65 2.89 -1.42
C ASP A 44 -15.87 2.72 0.08
N ASP A 45 -16.79 1.85 0.48
CA ASP A 45 -16.98 1.51 1.89
C ASP A 45 -16.02 0.38 2.30
N THR A 46 -15.38 0.56 3.45
CA THR A 46 -14.51 -0.45 4.04
C THR A 46 -14.93 -0.72 5.47
N SER A 47 -14.82 -1.97 5.91
CA SER A 47 -15.10 -2.34 7.30
C SER A 47 -13.82 -2.24 8.11
N TYR A 48 -13.86 -1.53 9.24
CA TYR A 48 -12.70 -1.33 10.11
C TYR A 48 -12.86 -1.96 11.50
N SER A 49 -13.98 -2.63 11.76
CA SER A 49 -14.18 -3.43 12.98
C SER A 49 -14.80 -4.79 12.66
N LEU A 50 -14.55 -5.77 13.54
CA LEU A 50 -15.18 -7.09 13.49
C LEU A 50 -16.70 -7.04 13.63
N ALA A 51 -17.21 -6.00 14.31
CA ALA A 51 -18.64 -5.74 14.45
C ALA A 51 -19.28 -5.12 13.19
N GLY A 52 -18.51 -4.93 12.11
CA GLY A 52 -19.01 -4.42 10.84
C GLY A 52 -19.13 -2.89 10.76
N ALA A 53 -18.48 -2.14 11.65
CA ALA A 53 -18.40 -0.68 11.51
C ALA A 53 -17.69 -0.31 10.21
N LYS A 54 -18.31 0.61 9.45
CA LYS A 54 -17.89 0.98 8.10
C LYS A 54 -17.30 2.39 8.06
N ALA A 55 -16.33 2.60 7.19
CA ALA A 55 -15.84 3.92 6.82
C ALA A 55 -15.88 4.07 5.30
N ILE A 56 -16.15 5.28 4.83
CA ILE A 56 -16.05 5.69 3.44
C ILE A 56 -14.62 6.14 3.21
N VAL A 57 -13.90 5.44 2.33
CA VAL A 57 -12.56 5.84 1.88
C VAL A 57 -12.71 6.59 0.57
N MET A 58 -12.41 7.88 0.58
CA MET A 58 -12.35 8.71 -0.61
C MET A 58 -10.95 8.70 -1.19
N LEU A 59 -10.87 8.39 -2.48
CA LEU A 59 -9.66 8.26 -3.28
C LEU A 59 -9.66 9.34 -4.35
N VAL A 60 -8.50 9.96 -4.57
CA VAL A 60 -8.22 10.86 -5.69
C VAL A 60 -7.33 10.15 -6.69
N SER A 61 -7.61 10.30 -7.98
CA SER A 61 -6.80 9.75 -9.07
C SER A 61 -6.55 10.79 -10.15
N TYR A 62 -5.42 10.70 -10.82
CA TYR A 62 -5.17 11.46 -12.04
C TYR A 62 -5.78 10.69 -13.22
N VAL A 63 -6.84 11.23 -13.83
CA VAL A 63 -7.63 10.51 -14.85
C VAL A 63 -6.78 10.12 -16.06
N LEU A 64 -5.82 10.97 -16.41
CA LEU A 64 -4.93 10.78 -17.55
C LEU A 64 -3.64 10.03 -17.20
N HIS A 65 -3.47 9.61 -15.95
CA HIS A 65 -2.28 8.89 -15.51
C HIS A 65 -2.67 7.52 -14.99
N GLU A 66 -2.33 6.49 -15.75
CA GLU A 66 -2.43 5.10 -15.35
C GLU A 66 -1.03 4.54 -15.03
N PRO A 67 -0.47 4.82 -13.84
CA PRO A 67 0.79 4.24 -13.41
C PRO A 67 0.58 2.75 -13.15
N GLY A 68 0.76 1.91 -14.17
CA GLY A 68 0.76 0.44 -14.04
C GLY A 68 -0.30 -0.11 -13.06
N PRO A 69 0.09 -0.72 -11.91
CA PRO A 69 -0.87 -1.25 -10.94
C PRO A 69 -1.89 -0.22 -10.44
N LYS A 70 -3.17 -0.58 -10.39
CA LYS A 70 -4.29 0.28 -9.93
C LYS A 70 -4.11 0.88 -8.52
N GLN A 71 -3.26 0.30 -7.68
CA GLN A 71 -2.97 0.84 -6.35
C GLN A 71 -2.13 2.12 -6.40
N LEU A 72 -1.36 2.34 -7.46
CA LEU A 72 -0.52 3.52 -7.63
C LEU A 72 -1.27 4.68 -8.32
N SER A 73 -2.44 4.41 -8.90
CA SER A 73 -3.25 5.41 -9.60
C SER A 73 -4.29 6.08 -8.71
N ARG A 74 -4.53 5.55 -7.50
CA ARG A 74 -5.58 6.01 -6.58
C ARG A 74 -4.97 6.29 -5.21
N PHE A 75 -5.04 7.56 -4.80
CA PHE A 75 -4.47 8.04 -3.56
C PHE A 75 -5.58 8.24 -2.53
N PRO A 76 -5.51 7.61 -1.34
CA PRO A 76 -6.44 7.92 -0.25
C PRO A 76 -6.31 9.39 0.14
N TRP A 77 -7.43 10.10 0.01
CA TRP A 77 -7.53 11.52 0.33
C TRP A 77 -8.17 11.74 1.69
N CYS A 78 -9.27 11.05 1.97
CA CYS A 78 -10.03 11.21 3.20
C CYS A 78 -10.72 9.91 3.58
N ILE A 79 -10.81 9.65 4.88
CA ILE A 79 -11.58 8.55 5.44
C ILE A 79 -12.65 9.16 6.34
N LEU A 80 -13.91 8.82 6.08
CA LEU A 80 -15.07 9.30 6.82
C LEU A 80 -15.78 8.09 7.45
N ARG A 81 -15.87 8.03 8.77
CA ARG A 81 -16.69 7.02 9.44
C ARG A 81 -18.13 7.10 8.92
N TYR A 82 -18.71 5.97 8.55
CA TYR A 82 -20.00 5.93 7.87
C TYR A 82 -21.12 6.52 8.74
N GLU A 83 -21.05 6.29 10.05
CA GLU A 83 -21.95 6.86 11.06
C GLU A 83 -21.88 8.39 11.21
N LEU A 84 -20.82 9.02 10.70
CA LEU A 84 -20.67 10.48 10.66
C LEU A 84 -21.11 11.07 9.31
N SER A 85 -21.50 10.22 8.35
CA SER A 85 -21.94 10.64 7.03
C SER A 85 -23.42 11.03 7.03
N LEU A 86 -23.70 12.29 6.71
CA LEU A 86 -25.03 12.79 6.37
C LEU A 86 -25.21 12.82 4.83
N GLY A 87 -24.48 11.96 4.12
CA GLY A 87 -24.44 11.95 2.66
C GLY A 87 -23.82 13.24 2.09
N PRO A 88 -24.45 13.86 1.08
CA PRO A 88 -23.92 15.08 0.46
C PRO A 88 -23.58 16.20 1.45
N ALA A 89 -24.35 16.36 2.52
CA ALA A 89 -24.11 17.42 3.51
C ALA A 89 -22.75 17.30 4.21
N THR A 90 -22.25 16.07 4.44
CA THR A 90 -20.91 15.84 5.00
C THR A 90 -19.82 15.89 3.92
N LEU A 91 -20.13 15.43 2.71
CA LEU A 91 -19.15 15.32 1.62
C LEU A 91 -18.86 16.67 0.94
N ASP A 92 -19.85 17.53 0.77
CA ASP A 92 -19.72 18.82 0.09
C ASP A 92 -18.61 19.71 0.69
N PRO A 93 -18.53 19.91 2.02
CA PRO A 93 -17.43 20.64 2.64
C PRO A 93 -16.06 20.02 2.33
N ILE A 94 -15.95 18.69 2.39
CA ILE A 94 -14.69 17.98 2.14
C ILE A 94 -14.26 18.15 0.68
N MET A 95 -15.21 18.07 -0.26
CA MET A 95 -14.96 18.25 -1.69
C MET A 95 -14.54 19.69 -2.03
N LYS A 96 -15.13 20.69 -1.38
CA LYS A 96 -14.73 22.11 -1.54
C LYS A 96 -13.27 22.33 -1.11
N ILE A 97 -12.85 21.71 -0.01
CA ILE A 97 -11.48 21.79 0.50
C ILE A 97 -10.50 21.13 -0.47
N CYS A 98 -10.87 19.97 -1.03
CA CYS A 98 -10.06 19.29 -2.03
C CYS A 98 -9.90 20.13 -3.30
N ALA A 99 -11.01 20.64 -3.85
CA ALA A 99 -11.00 21.51 -5.02
C ALA A 99 -10.12 22.75 -4.78
N TRP A 100 -10.21 23.37 -3.61
CA TRP A 100 -9.35 24.50 -3.23
C TRP A 100 -7.87 24.10 -3.17
N SER A 101 -7.54 22.99 -2.52
CA SER A 101 -6.15 22.51 -2.36
C SER A 101 -5.50 22.22 -3.71
N LEU A 102 -6.26 21.64 -4.63
CA LEU A 102 -5.79 21.38 -5.99
C LEU A 102 -5.61 22.68 -6.77
N ASN A 103 -6.52 23.64 -6.64
CA ASN A 103 -6.32 24.96 -7.22
C ASN A 103 -5.02 25.60 -6.68
N VAL A 104 -4.73 25.54 -5.38
CA VAL A 104 -3.47 26.07 -4.84
C VAL A 104 -2.25 25.31 -5.38
N ALA A 105 -2.28 23.99 -5.42
CA ALA A 105 -1.16 23.19 -5.95
C ALA A 105 -0.86 23.51 -7.42
N TYR A 106 -1.90 23.66 -8.25
CA TYR A 106 -1.77 23.90 -9.68
C TYR A 106 -1.53 25.38 -10.04
N PHE A 107 -2.14 26.33 -9.32
CA PHE A 107 -1.96 27.77 -9.58
C PHE A 107 -0.76 28.37 -8.81
N GLY A 108 -0.43 27.86 -7.63
CA GLY A 108 0.72 28.29 -6.81
C GLY A 108 2.07 27.84 -7.36
N SER A 109 2.09 26.92 -8.33
CA SER A 109 3.31 26.42 -8.98
C SER A 109 3.85 27.31 -10.12
N ARG A 110 3.34 28.54 -10.32
CA ARG A 110 4.06 29.53 -11.13
C ARG A 110 5.33 29.96 -10.39
N ARG A 111 6.47 29.47 -10.90
CA ARG A 111 7.84 29.76 -10.44
C ARG A 111 8.03 31.24 -10.11
N LEU A 112 8.44 31.54 -8.88
CA LEU A 112 9.49 32.53 -8.66
C LEU A 112 10.77 31.95 -9.28
N GLU A 113 11.30 32.62 -10.30
CA GLU A 113 12.60 32.29 -10.87
C GLU A 113 13.68 32.45 -9.80
N VAL A 114 14.36 31.36 -9.46
CA VAL A 114 15.65 31.42 -8.76
C VAL A 114 16.66 30.61 -9.56
N ALA A 115 17.82 31.23 -9.72
CA ALA A 115 18.87 30.93 -10.67
C ALA A 115 19.46 29.51 -10.56
N ARG A 116 20.02 29.08 -11.70
CA ARG A 116 20.71 27.81 -11.96
C ARG A 116 21.88 27.55 -11.02
N GLY A 117 22.10 26.27 -10.69
CA GLY A 117 23.42 25.79 -10.28
C GLY A 117 23.41 24.38 -9.68
N ALA A 118 24.14 23.46 -10.33
CA ALA A 118 24.59 22.13 -9.90
C ALA A 118 23.62 20.93 -9.99
N VAL A 119 24.10 19.92 -10.72
CA VAL A 119 23.66 18.52 -10.73
C VAL A 119 24.51 17.77 -9.70
N PRO A 120 23.92 16.82 -8.95
CA PRO A 120 24.60 15.53 -8.83
C PRO A 120 23.68 14.34 -9.15
N THR A 121 24.28 13.41 -9.87
CA THR A 121 23.95 12.00 -9.98
C THR A 121 24.15 11.26 -8.64
N GLN A 122 23.52 10.09 -8.55
CA GLN A 122 23.75 8.93 -7.66
C GLN A 122 22.87 8.69 -6.41
N GLU A 123 22.33 7.47 -6.45
CA GLU A 123 22.34 6.41 -5.43
C GLU A 123 21.27 6.35 -4.34
N PHE A 124 20.64 5.18 -4.33
CA PHE A 124 19.58 4.68 -3.46
C PHE A 124 20.12 4.19 -2.10
N ASP A 125 21.20 4.77 -1.58
CA ASP A 125 21.88 4.32 -0.35
C ASP A 125 21.49 5.13 0.92
N ARG A 126 20.26 5.63 1.03
CA ARG A 126 19.85 6.51 2.16
C ARG A 126 18.77 5.94 3.07
N PHE A 127 18.85 4.66 3.45
CA PHE A 127 18.09 4.17 4.59
C PHE A 127 18.72 4.55 5.95
N GLU A 128 19.98 5.01 5.98
CA GLU A 128 20.70 5.37 7.22
C GLU A 128 20.42 6.79 7.75
N ASN A 129 19.63 7.61 7.04
CA ASN A 129 19.40 9.01 7.42
C ASN A 129 18.12 9.28 8.23
N PHE A 130 17.44 8.24 8.74
CA PHE A 130 16.26 8.45 9.60
C PHE A 130 16.57 9.27 10.85
N ASP A 131 17.75 9.09 11.46
CA ASP A 131 18.17 9.86 12.63
C ASP A 131 18.44 11.34 12.32
N SER A 132 18.81 11.65 11.08
CA SER A 132 19.00 13.03 10.60
C SER A 132 17.73 13.68 10.06
N THR A 133 16.62 12.93 9.98
CA THR A 133 15.35 13.47 9.49
C THR A 133 14.74 14.34 10.58
N PRO A 134 14.56 15.66 10.36
CA PRO A 134 14.08 16.56 11.39
C PRO A 134 12.69 16.12 11.87
N ARG A 135 12.60 15.77 13.17
CA ARG A 135 11.31 15.51 13.80
C ARG A 135 10.62 16.83 14.10
N PHE A 136 9.58 17.14 13.33
CA PHE A 136 8.78 18.32 13.56
C PHE A 136 7.89 18.13 14.79
N THR A 137 7.83 19.16 15.65
CA THR A 137 6.70 19.33 16.59
C THR A 137 5.40 19.44 15.81
N ALA A 138 4.24 19.20 16.42
CA ALA A 138 2.94 19.34 15.74
C ALA A 138 2.81 20.72 15.06
N SER A 139 3.23 21.80 15.74
CA SER A 139 3.26 23.16 15.17
C SER A 139 4.17 23.26 13.95
N GLN A 140 5.40 22.73 14.03
CA GLN A 140 6.33 22.73 12.90
C GLN A 140 5.84 21.86 11.74
N PHE A 141 5.16 20.75 12.01
CA PHE A 141 4.56 19.91 10.97
C PHE A 141 3.47 20.70 10.24
N PHE A 142 2.63 21.45 10.96
CA PHE A 142 1.67 22.35 10.36
C PHE A 142 2.34 23.42 9.49
N ASP A 143 3.34 24.12 10.03
CA ASP A 143 4.00 25.22 9.32
C ASP A 143 4.81 24.76 8.10
N VAL A 144 5.48 23.60 8.21
CA VAL A 144 6.42 23.10 7.20
C VAL A 144 5.73 22.19 6.18
N SER A 145 4.84 21.28 6.61
CA SER A 145 4.19 20.30 5.72
C SER A 145 2.85 20.78 5.18
N LEU A 146 2.11 21.63 5.91
CA LEU A 146 0.81 22.17 5.46
C LEU A 146 0.86 23.64 5.03
N GLY A 147 1.95 24.35 5.34
CA GLY A 147 2.16 25.76 4.99
C GLY A 147 1.28 26.72 5.79
N ARG A 148 1.08 27.95 5.29
CA ARG A 148 0.21 28.98 5.92
C ARG A 148 -1.29 28.65 5.88
N TYR A 149 -1.66 27.45 5.44
CA TYR A 149 -3.05 27.04 5.32
C TYR A 149 -3.42 26.09 6.45
N VAL A 150 -4.45 26.48 7.19
CA VAL A 150 -5.03 25.68 8.27
C VAL A 150 -5.84 24.55 7.64
N CYS A 151 -5.29 23.33 7.65
CA CYS A 151 -6.00 22.12 7.22
C CYS A 151 -7.39 22.07 7.91
N PRO A 152 -8.51 21.98 7.20
CA PRO A 152 -9.83 22.08 7.84
C PRO A 152 -10.13 20.98 8.86
N LEU A 153 -9.40 19.86 8.81
CA LEU A 153 -9.41 18.87 9.88
C LEU A 153 -8.96 19.49 11.21
N VAL A 154 -7.97 20.39 11.22
CA VAL A 154 -7.52 21.11 12.43
C VAL A 154 -8.50 22.16 12.92
N ALA A 155 -9.47 22.55 12.09
CA ALA A 155 -10.57 23.43 12.50
C ALA A 155 -11.71 22.65 13.18
N VAL A 156 -11.70 21.31 13.12
CA VAL A 156 -12.66 20.48 13.87
C VAL A 156 -12.26 20.50 15.34
N ALA A 157 -13.14 21.02 16.20
CA ALA A 157 -12.90 21.08 17.64
C ALA A 157 -12.52 19.69 18.18
N GLY A 158 -11.36 19.60 18.83
CA GLY A 158 -10.83 18.35 19.39
C GLY A 158 -9.99 17.51 18.42
N PHE A 159 -9.87 17.87 17.14
CA PHE A 159 -8.93 17.20 16.25
C PHE A 159 -7.48 17.49 16.66
N THR A 160 -6.65 16.45 16.65
CA THR A 160 -5.20 16.56 16.82
C THR A 160 -4.51 15.72 15.73
N PRO A 161 -3.35 16.12 15.17
CA PRO A 161 -2.60 15.29 14.22
C PRO A 161 -2.27 13.91 14.76
N ASP A 162 -2.16 13.77 16.08
CA ASP A 162 -1.94 12.50 16.76
C ASP A 162 -3.10 11.50 16.57
N MET A 163 -4.25 11.96 16.07
CA MET A 163 -5.38 11.12 15.65
C MET A 163 -5.17 10.50 14.26
N ILE A 164 -4.23 10.99 13.46
CA ILE A 164 -3.89 10.39 12.15
C ILE A 164 -3.01 9.18 12.40
N THR A 165 -3.61 8.00 12.37
CA THR A 165 -2.87 6.74 12.43
C THR A 165 -2.64 6.21 11.02
N PHE A 166 -1.38 6.12 10.60
CA PHE A 166 -1.04 5.37 9.40
C PHE A 166 -1.33 3.89 9.63
N CYS A 167 -2.00 3.27 8.67
CA CYS A 167 -2.18 1.83 8.70
C CYS A 167 -0.81 1.17 8.47
N SER A 168 -0.15 0.74 9.55
CA SER A 168 1.16 0.08 9.51
C SER A 168 1.17 -1.10 8.53
N MET A 169 0.02 -1.76 8.39
CA MET A 169 -0.20 -2.81 7.40
C MET A 169 0.02 -2.31 5.97
N HIS A 170 -0.58 -1.21 5.55
CA HIS A 170 -0.47 -0.71 4.18
C HIS A 170 0.79 0.13 3.92
N VAL A 171 1.36 0.75 4.96
CA VAL A 171 2.51 1.65 4.81
C VAL A 171 3.85 0.93 4.88
N SER A 172 3.95 -0.14 5.67
CA SER A 172 5.24 -0.80 5.93
C SER A 172 5.16 -2.31 5.77
N ASN A 173 4.16 -2.95 6.38
CA ASN A 173 4.16 -4.41 6.48
C ASN A 173 3.77 -5.09 5.16
N LEU A 174 2.96 -4.44 4.32
CA LEU A 174 2.50 -5.05 3.06
C LEU A 174 3.68 -5.32 2.13
N GLY A 175 4.56 -4.33 1.92
CA GLY A 175 5.73 -4.50 1.05
C GLY A 175 6.63 -5.64 1.55
N LEU A 176 6.93 -5.67 2.85
CA LEU A 176 7.72 -6.75 3.45
C LEU A 176 7.08 -8.13 3.23
N LEU A 177 5.77 -8.27 3.50
CA LEU A 177 5.09 -9.54 3.28
C LEU A 177 5.04 -9.92 1.80
N GLN A 178 4.88 -8.96 0.88
CA GLN A 178 4.87 -9.24 -0.54
C GLN A 178 6.24 -9.76 -1.01
N TRP A 179 7.34 -9.21 -0.49
CA TRP A 179 8.69 -9.72 -0.76
C TRP A 179 8.94 -11.09 -0.16
N VAL A 180 8.60 -11.29 1.11
CA VAL A 180 8.73 -12.60 1.78
C VAL A 180 7.92 -13.67 1.04
N ASN A 181 6.65 -13.38 0.76
CA ASN A 181 5.78 -14.30 0.05
C ASN A 181 6.27 -14.57 -1.38
N GLY A 182 6.73 -13.54 -2.09
CA GLY A 182 7.28 -13.67 -3.44
C GLY A 182 8.53 -14.54 -3.48
N GLY A 183 9.52 -14.22 -2.64
CA GLY A 183 10.79 -14.95 -2.58
C GLY A 183 10.61 -16.42 -2.22
N VAL A 184 9.87 -16.70 -1.14
CA VAL A 184 9.63 -18.07 -0.69
C VAL A 184 8.76 -18.85 -1.67
N LEU A 185 7.72 -18.23 -2.25
CA LEU A 185 6.90 -18.91 -3.26
C LEU A 185 7.71 -19.25 -4.51
N ILE A 186 8.56 -18.34 -5.00
CA ILE A 186 9.44 -18.62 -6.16
C ILE A 186 10.37 -19.81 -5.85
N GLY A 187 11.00 -19.81 -4.67
CA GLY A 187 11.86 -20.91 -4.24
C GLY A 187 11.14 -22.27 -4.23
N LEU A 188 9.95 -22.32 -3.62
CA LEU A 188 9.12 -23.53 -3.58
C LEU A 188 8.63 -23.95 -4.99
N LEU A 189 8.32 -22.99 -5.86
CA LEU A 189 7.96 -23.27 -7.25
C LEU A 189 9.12 -23.90 -8.00
N ASP A 190 10.32 -23.35 -7.87
CA ASP A 190 11.52 -23.79 -8.59
C ASP A 190 11.99 -25.17 -8.09
N ARG A 191 11.73 -25.51 -6.82
CA ARG A 191 11.89 -26.87 -6.27
C ARG A 191 10.79 -27.86 -6.65
N GLY A 192 9.75 -27.41 -7.35
CA GLY A 192 8.68 -28.27 -7.86
C GLY A 192 7.62 -28.68 -6.83
N ILE A 193 7.55 -28.00 -5.67
CA ILE A 193 6.62 -28.32 -4.58
C ILE A 193 5.15 -28.24 -5.01
N PHE A 194 4.86 -27.32 -5.94
CA PHE A 194 3.53 -27.12 -6.54
C PHE A 194 3.44 -27.66 -7.97
N GLY A 195 4.27 -28.65 -8.31
CA GLY A 195 4.36 -29.27 -9.63
C GLY A 195 5.74 -29.12 -10.25
N HIS A 196 6.21 -30.15 -10.96
CA HIS A 196 7.58 -30.19 -11.48
C HIS A 196 7.84 -29.06 -12.50
N PRO A 197 8.91 -28.25 -12.36
CA PRO A 197 9.12 -27.05 -13.16
C PRO A 197 9.28 -27.32 -14.67
N ARG A 198 9.76 -28.52 -15.05
CA ARG A 198 9.90 -28.93 -16.46
C ARG A 198 8.60 -29.40 -17.11
N HIS A 199 7.59 -29.77 -16.32
CA HIS A 199 6.38 -30.42 -16.83
C HIS A 199 5.13 -29.59 -16.60
N VAL A 200 5.12 -28.74 -15.58
CA VAL A 200 3.95 -27.94 -15.19
C VAL A 200 4.26 -26.46 -15.41
N PRO A 201 3.54 -25.77 -16.32
CA PRO A 201 3.71 -24.33 -16.55
C PRO A 201 3.53 -23.52 -15.26
N VAL A 202 4.24 -22.40 -15.12
CA VAL A 202 4.18 -21.52 -13.92
C VAL A 202 2.74 -21.17 -13.54
N ARG A 203 1.91 -20.84 -14.53
CA ARG A 203 0.47 -20.53 -14.32
C ARG A 203 -0.26 -21.66 -13.59
N GLU A 204 0.00 -22.91 -13.96
CA GLU A 204 -0.68 -24.05 -13.34
C GLU A 204 -0.08 -24.36 -11.96
N ARG A 205 1.24 -24.20 -11.78
CA ARG A 205 1.87 -24.31 -10.45
C ARG A 205 1.32 -23.27 -9.46
N LEU A 206 1.09 -22.03 -9.90
CA LEU A 206 0.44 -20.98 -9.09
C LEU A 206 -1.02 -21.30 -8.76
N ARG A 207 -1.73 -21.94 -9.70
CA ARG A 207 -3.10 -22.44 -9.45
C ARG A 207 -3.08 -23.53 -8.39
N ILE A 208 -2.17 -24.49 -8.47
CA ILE A 208 -1.99 -25.55 -7.45
C ILE A 208 -1.68 -24.93 -6.09
N ALA A 209 -0.74 -23.97 -6.02
CA ALA A 209 -0.43 -23.24 -4.79
C ALA A 209 -1.67 -22.53 -4.20
N THR A 210 -2.47 -21.90 -5.05
CA THR A 210 -3.73 -21.25 -4.63
C THR A 210 -4.73 -22.26 -4.07
N VAL A 211 -4.92 -23.41 -4.73
CA VAL A 211 -5.87 -24.44 -4.27
C VAL A 211 -5.43 -24.97 -2.90
N ARG A 212 -4.16 -25.34 -2.75
CA ARG A 212 -3.62 -25.77 -1.45
C ARG A 212 -3.74 -24.71 -0.37
N PHE A 213 -3.49 -23.45 -0.70
CA PHE A 213 -3.69 -22.33 0.22
C PHE A 213 -5.15 -22.22 0.70
N ARG A 214 -6.11 -22.38 -0.22
CA ARG A 214 -7.54 -22.33 0.11
C ARG A 214 -7.99 -23.52 0.94
N GLU A 215 -7.51 -24.71 0.64
CA GLU A 215 -7.75 -25.92 1.44
C GLU A 215 -7.18 -25.76 2.85
N TRP A 216 -5.95 -25.23 2.96
CA TRP A 216 -5.33 -24.91 4.24
C TRP A 216 -6.15 -23.87 5.02
N CYS A 217 -6.61 -22.79 4.38
CA CYS A 217 -7.50 -21.81 5.01
C CYS A 217 -8.80 -22.47 5.50
N ALA A 218 -9.42 -23.32 4.69
CA ALA A 218 -10.66 -24.00 5.03
C ALA A 218 -10.49 -24.94 6.24
N LEU A 219 -9.38 -25.68 6.30
CA LEU A 219 -9.04 -26.55 7.43
C LEU A 219 -8.93 -25.79 8.77
N HIS A 220 -8.47 -24.53 8.71
CA HIS A 220 -8.29 -23.67 9.89
C HIS A 220 -9.46 -22.69 10.10
N ALA A 221 -10.57 -22.86 9.37
CA ALA A 221 -11.72 -21.94 9.37
C ALA A 221 -11.35 -20.47 9.14
N ILE A 222 -10.31 -20.21 8.33
CA ILE A 222 -9.85 -18.85 8.01
C ILE A 222 -10.63 -18.33 6.79
N PRO A 223 -11.39 -17.23 6.93
CA PRO A 223 -12.13 -16.66 5.80
C PRO A 223 -11.14 -16.07 4.77
N GLN A 224 -11.35 -16.35 3.48
CA GLN A 224 -10.52 -15.77 2.43
C GLN A 224 -11.32 -15.33 1.21
N SER A 225 -10.94 -14.20 0.63
CA SER A 225 -11.50 -13.61 -0.60
C SER A 225 -10.42 -13.29 -1.63
N GLN A 226 -9.27 -13.97 -1.52
CA GLN A 226 -8.15 -13.81 -2.44
C GLN A 226 -8.52 -14.50 -3.77
N PRO A 227 -8.51 -13.78 -4.91
CA PRO A 227 -8.62 -14.42 -6.22
C PRO A 227 -7.46 -15.40 -6.45
N ILE A 228 -7.58 -16.22 -7.48
CA ILE A 228 -6.51 -17.14 -7.89
C ILE A 228 -5.23 -16.35 -8.12
N ILE A 229 -4.11 -16.84 -7.57
CA ILE A 229 -2.81 -16.22 -7.78
C ILE A 229 -2.44 -16.41 -9.26
N THR A 230 -2.24 -15.29 -9.96
CA THR A 230 -1.88 -15.30 -11.38
C THR A 230 -0.42 -14.91 -11.55
N GLN A 231 0.14 -15.21 -12.72
CA GLN A 231 1.52 -14.84 -13.04
C GLN A 231 1.73 -13.31 -13.01
N GLY A 232 0.72 -12.51 -13.34
CA GLY A 232 0.80 -11.04 -13.26
C GLY A 232 0.84 -10.48 -11.84
N MET A 233 0.70 -11.34 -10.82
CA MET A 233 0.83 -10.97 -9.40
C MET A 233 2.18 -11.36 -8.82
N LEU A 234 3.00 -12.12 -9.56
CA LEU A 234 4.30 -12.61 -9.11
C LEU A 234 5.41 -11.98 -9.94
N PHE A 235 6.18 -11.08 -9.33
CA PHE A 235 7.38 -10.47 -9.88
C PHE A 235 8.60 -11.28 -9.43
N ARG A 236 9.58 -11.45 -10.32
CA ARG A 236 10.80 -12.22 -10.04
C ARG A 236 11.99 -11.37 -9.65
N ASP A 237 12.03 -10.11 -10.06
CA ASP A 237 13.16 -9.21 -9.84
C ASP A 237 12.69 -7.76 -9.58
N PRO A 238 12.60 -7.32 -8.32
CA PRO A 238 12.78 -8.12 -7.10
C PRO A 238 11.64 -9.15 -6.93
N PRO A 239 11.86 -10.23 -6.14
CA PRO A 239 10.82 -11.22 -5.89
C PRO A 239 9.68 -10.61 -5.06
N GLU A 240 8.49 -10.49 -5.65
CA GLU A 240 7.32 -9.89 -5.00
C GLU A 240 6.04 -10.63 -5.39
N LEU A 241 5.16 -10.91 -4.42
CA LEU A 241 3.82 -11.44 -4.65
C LEU A 241 2.75 -10.46 -4.19
N THR A 242 2.07 -9.79 -5.13
CA THR A 242 1.05 -8.80 -4.83
C THR A 242 -0.25 -9.46 -4.35
N LEU A 243 -0.43 -9.52 -3.03
CA LEU A 243 -1.67 -9.97 -2.36
C LEU A 243 -2.37 -8.80 -1.65
N LYS A 244 -3.65 -8.99 -1.31
CA LYS A 244 -4.35 -8.09 -0.37
C LYS A 244 -3.67 -8.18 0.99
N ALA A 245 -3.68 -7.07 1.76
CA ALA A 245 -3.00 -6.98 3.05
C ALA A 245 -3.27 -8.15 4.01
N TYR A 246 -4.55 -8.41 4.28
CA TYR A 246 -4.96 -9.54 5.11
C TYR A 246 -4.46 -10.87 4.54
N HIS A 247 -4.66 -11.12 3.25
CA HIS A 247 -4.24 -12.36 2.59
C HIS A 247 -2.72 -12.54 2.57
N SER A 248 -1.94 -11.46 2.46
CA SER A 248 -0.48 -11.53 2.48
C SER A 248 0.03 -12.10 3.81
N ARG A 249 -0.63 -11.77 4.91
CA ARG A 249 -0.30 -12.31 6.25
C ARG A 249 -0.64 -13.79 6.38
N ILE A 250 -1.85 -14.15 5.96
CA ILE A 250 -2.32 -15.54 6.00
C ILE A 250 -1.49 -16.42 5.06
N PHE A 251 -1.08 -15.88 3.91
CA PHE A 251 -0.24 -16.60 2.95
C PHE A 251 1.17 -16.88 3.51
N ALA A 252 1.76 -15.93 4.26
CA ALA A 252 3.04 -16.19 4.95
C ALA A 252 2.93 -17.32 5.99
N ALA A 253 1.79 -17.42 6.69
CA ALA A 253 1.53 -18.52 7.63
C ALA A 253 1.36 -19.86 6.89
N PHE A 254 0.68 -19.86 5.74
CA PHE A 254 0.60 -21.02 4.86
C PHE A 254 1.98 -21.46 4.36
N LEU A 255 2.82 -20.53 3.90
CA LEU A 255 4.19 -20.85 3.46
C LEU A 255 5.05 -21.40 4.60
N THR A 256 4.86 -20.89 5.83
CA THR A 256 5.47 -21.46 7.05
C THR A 256 5.09 -22.94 7.20
N ALA A 257 3.80 -23.26 7.10
CA ALA A 257 3.31 -24.64 7.22
C ALA A 257 3.86 -25.55 6.12
N VAL A 258 3.96 -25.06 4.87
CA VAL A 258 4.55 -25.80 3.75
C VAL A 258 6.03 -26.10 4.01
N CYS A 259 6.83 -25.09 4.38
CA CYS A 259 8.26 -25.29 4.64
C CYS A 259 8.51 -26.24 5.81
N HIS A 260 7.72 -26.10 6.89
CA HIS A 260 7.79 -26.99 8.04
C HIS A 260 7.45 -28.44 7.70
N GLY A 261 6.41 -28.67 6.88
CA GLY A 261 6.07 -30.00 6.39
C GLY A 261 7.21 -30.63 5.58
N LEU A 262 7.82 -29.86 4.68
CA LEU A 262 8.94 -30.32 3.87
C LEU A 262 10.17 -30.69 4.70
N ILE A 263 10.50 -29.91 5.73
CA ILE A 263 11.61 -30.22 6.64
C ILE A 263 11.36 -31.54 7.37
N ASN A 264 10.15 -31.74 7.91
CA ASN A 264 9.80 -32.95 8.65
C ASN A 264 9.73 -34.20 7.77
N ASP A 265 9.31 -34.07 6.52
CA ASP A 265 9.22 -35.18 5.57
C ASP A 265 10.59 -35.54 4.97
N SER A 266 11.52 -34.58 4.97
CA SER A 266 12.85 -34.78 4.39
C SER A 266 13.80 -35.44 5.40
N SER A 267 14.57 -36.43 4.93
CA SER A 267 15.74 -36.93 5.69
C SER A 267 16.91 -35.93 5.71
N THR A 268 16.75 -34.79 5.02
CA THR A 268 17.74 -33.73 4.88
C THR A 268 17.44 -32.60 5.85
N ASN A 269 17.84 -32.78 7.11
CA ASN A 269 17.88 -31.68 8.08
C ASN A 269 18.86 -30.55 7.70
N ASP A 270 19.63 -30.73 6.62
CA ASP A 270 20.71 -29.83 6.20
C ASP A 270 20.31 -28.88 5.06
N ASP A 271 19.02 -28.76 4.72
CA ASP A 271 18.56 -27.82 3.70
C ASP A 271 18.49 -26.38 4.26
N GLU A 272 19.65 -25.72 4.27
CA GLU A 272 19.83 -24.37 4.82
C GLU A 272 18.87 -23.34 4.22
N GLU A 273 18.59 -23.43 2.92
CA GLU A 273 17.68 -22.49 2.23
C GLU A 273 16.22 -22.71 2.66
N LEU A 274 15.79 -23.95 2.85
CA LEU A 274 14.45 -24.24 3.36
C LEU A 274 14.29 -23.79 4.82
N LEU A 275 15.34 -23.97 5.64
CA LEU A 275 15.39 -23.46 7.01
C LEU A 275 15.32 -21.92 7.03
N LEU A 276 16.01 -21.25 6.10
CA LEU A 276 15.95 -19.81 5.92
C LEU A 276 14.52 -19.36 5.61
N TRP A 277 13.88 -19.95 4.59
CA TRP A 277 12.51 -19.62 4.21
C TRP A 277 11.52 -19.86 5.33
N LEU A 278 11.66 -20.98 6.05
CA LEU A 278 10.85 -21.28 7.23
C LEU A 278 11.01 -20.15 8.26
N GLU A 279 12.24 -19.73 8.58
CA GLU A 279 12.48 -18.74 9.62
C GLU A 279 11.96 -17.35 9.25
N VAL A 280 12.12 -16.93 7.99
CA VAL A 280 11.58 -15.65 7.49
C VAL A 280 10.05 -15.64 7.58
N CYS A 281 9.39 -16.65 7.01
CA CYS A 281 7.92 -16.76 7.04
C CYS A 281 7.39 -16.88 8.47
N ARG A 282 8.01 -17.73 9.29
CA ARG A 282 7.61 -17.93 10.70
C ARG A 282 7.73 -16.64 11.49
N SER A 283 8.87 -15.94 11.39
CA SER A 283 9.11 -14.73 12.15
C SER A 283 8.12 -13.62 11.78
N ILE A 284 7.88 -13.38 10.48
CA ILE A 284 6.94 -12.33 10.06
C ILE A 284 5.49 -12.68 10.41
N SER A 285 5.09 -13.95 10.28
CA SER A 285 3.76 -14.41 10.68
C SER A 285 3.53 -14.32 12.19
N GLN A 286 4.52 -14.73 13.00
CA GLN A 286 4.47 -14.60 14.46
C GLN A 286 4.40 -13.14 14.90
N TRP A 287 5.19 -12.27 14.29
CA TRP A 287 5.18 -10.84 14.58
C TRP A 287 3.78 -10.25 14.33
N HIS A 288 3.16 -10.61 13.21
CA HIS A 288 1.81 -10.16 12.88
C HIS A 288 0.74 -10.71 13.80
N SER A 289 0.81 -11.99 14.17
CA SER A 289 -0.14 -12.59 15.13
C SER A 289 -0.03 -11.87 16.47
N LYS A 290 1.20 -11.73 16.99
CA LYS A 290 1.44 -11.06 18.26
C LYS A 290 0.95 -9.61 18.24
N LEU A 291 1.17 -8.89 17.13
CA LEU A 291 0.72 -7.51 16.99
C LEU A 291 -0.81 -7.38 17.06
N GLU A 292 -1.57 -8.37 16.57
CA GLU A 292 -3.04 -8.37 16.68
C GLU A 292 -3.54 -8.70 18.08
N ASP A 293 -2.80 -9.54 18.81
CA ASP A 293 -3.12 -9.88 20.19
C ASP A 293 -2.80 -8.73 21.16
N CYS A 294 -2.00 -7.76 20.71
CA CYS A 294 -1.65 -6.59 21.50
C CYS A 294 -2.85 -5.64 21.64
N ASN A 295 -3.02 -5.10 22.85
CA ASN A 295 -3.95 -4.01 23.08
C ASN A 295 -3.52 -2.74 22.32
N ARG A 296 -4.42 -1.74 22.26
CA ARG A 296 -4.14 -0.43 21.67
C ARG A 296 -2.82 0.19 22.15
N TYR A 297 -2.44 -0.07 23.39
CA TYR A 297 -1.16 0.33 23.97
C TYR A 297 -0.33 -0.92 24.24
N LEU A 298 0.88 -0.96 23.67
CA LEU A 298 1.84 -2.03 23.90
C LEU A 298 2.32 -1.99 25.34
N LEU A 299 2.18 -3.10 26.06
CA LEU A 299 2.86 -3.28 27.34
C LEU A 299 4.37 -3.44 27.08
N PRO A 300 5.24 -3.10 28.05
CA PRO A 300 6.69 -3.30 27.89
C PRO A 300 7.08 -4.74 27.52
N THR A 301 6.32 -5.73 28.03
CA THR A 301 6.50 -7.14 27.70
C THR A 301 6.16 -7.45 26.24
N ASP A 302 5.05 -6.90 25.72
CA ASP A 302 4.65 -7.08 24.33
C ASP A 302 5.64 -6.41 23.37
N ALA A 303 6.11 -5.21 23.72
CA ALA A 303 7.13 -4.50 22.95
C ALA A 303 8.45 -5.27 22.89
N ALA A 304 8.90 -5.83 24.02
CA ALA A 304 10.10 -6.65 24.08
C ALA A 304 9.97 -7.93 23.25
N GLU A 305 8.80 -8.58 23.30
CA GLU A 305 8.52 -9.78 22.51
C GLU A 305 8.50 -9.48 21.01
N LEU A 306 7.76 -8.45 20.57
CA LEU A 306 7.73 -8.01 19.17
C LEU A 306 9.13 -7.66 18.67
N THR A 307 9.92 -6.98 19.49
CA THR A 307 11.31 -6.63 19.18
C THR A 307 12.19 -7.88 19.03
N SER A 308 12.02 -8.87 19.91
CA SER A 308 12.71 -10.15 19.82
C SER A 308 12.37 -10.90 18.53
N ILE A 309 11.08 -10.95 18.15
CA ILE A 309 10.64 -11.56 16.89
C ILE A 309 11.24 -10.83 15.69
N ALA A 310 11.21 -9.49 15.69
CA ALA A 310 11.81 -8.68 14.63
C ALA A 310 13.32 -8.89 14.52
N HIS A 311 14.04 -9.02 15.63
CA HIS A 311 15.47 -9.33 15.61
C HIS A 311 15.77 -10.71 15.05
N ARG A 312 14.93 -11.72 15.31
CA ARG A 312 15.07 -13.03 14.66
C ARG A 312 14.93 -12.89 13.15
N PHE A 313 13.88 -12.22 12.68
CA PHE A 313 13.70 -11.93 11.24
C PHE A 313 14.94 -11.24 10.63
N LEU A 314 15.47 -10.19 11.27
CA LEU A 314 16.62 -9.46 10.76
C LEU A 314 17.94 -10.24 10.79
N ARG A 315 18.10 -11.21 11.71
CA ARG A 315 19.29 -12.07 11.75
C ARG A 315 19.35 -13.03 10.57
N VAL A 316 18.21 -13.37 9.98
CA VAL A 316 18.15 -14.23 8.79
C VAL A 316 18.72 -13.53 7.54
N TYR A 317 18.73 -12.20 7.54
CA TYR A 317 19.26 -11.39 6.43
C TYR A 317 20.74 -11.03 6.57
N LYS A 318 21.41 -11.40 7.67
CA LYS A 318 22.84 -11.12 7.89
C LYS A 318 23.69 -12.34 7.54
#